data_AF-A0A4Q3MLB1-F1
#
_entry.id   AF-A0A4Q3MLB1-F1
#
_cell.length_a   1.000
_cell.length_b   1.000
_cell.length_c   1.000
_cell.angle_alpha   90.00
_cell.angle_beta   90.00
_cell.angle_gamma   90.00
#
_symmetry.space_group_name_H-M   'P 1'
#
loop_
_entity.id
_entity.type
_entity.pdbx_description
1 polymer ?
#
loop_
_entity_poly.entity_id
_entity_poly.type
_entity_poly.pdbx_seq_one_letter_code
_entity_poly.pdbx_strand_id
1 'polypeptide(L)'
;MLSLASFLTQDSDFATKPRSPLLPGALVGAGLWVAAAAALSYTLRTAGKLALIYGSFAGVVGTLVFLYVSATTLIYGAEINAVLREKKSPSNI
;
A
#
# COMPACT_ATOMS: atom_id res chain seq x y z
N MET A 1 -17.77 12.28 38.39
CA MET A 1 -18.94 12.56 37.52
C MET A 1 -18.57 13.26 36.20
N LEU A 2 -17.46 14.01 36.08
CA LEU A 2 -17.03 14.61 34.80
C LEU A 2 -16.51 13.63 33.73
N SER A 3 -15.98 12.46 34.13
CA SER A 3 -15.37 11.49 33.19
C SER A 3 -16.34 10.77 32.24
N LEU A 4 -17.64 10.73 32.58
CA LEU A 4 -18.66 10.05 31.77
C LEU A 4 -19.12 10.94 30.59
N ALA A 5 -19.15 12.26 30.79
CA ALA A 5 -19.58 13.22 29.78
C ALA A 5 -18.53 13.42 28.66
N SER A 6 -17.24 13.33 28.99
CA SER A 6 -16.16 13.33 28.00
C SER A 6 -16.14 12.06 27.16
N PHE A 7 -16.46 10.91 27.75
CA PHE A 7 -16.52 9.62 27.06
C PHE A 7 -17.65 9.58 26.02
N LEU A 8 -18.84 10.06 26.38
CA LEU A 8 -20.00 10.11 25.47
C LEU A 8 -19.83 11.12 24.30
N THR A 9 -19.01 12.16 24.48
CA THR A 9 -18.68 13.14 23.42
C THR A 9 -17.65 12.59 22.42
N GLN A 10 -16.80 11.65 22.83
CA GLN A 10 -15.77 11.05 21.97
C GLN A 10 -16.39 10.11 20.91
N ASP A 11 -17.47 9.40 21.25
CA ASP A 11 -18.11 8.42 20.35
C ASP A 11 -18.84 9.08 19.16
N SER A 12 -19.38 10.29 19.33
CA SER A 12 -20.11 11.00 18.28
C SER A 12 -19.22 11.58 17.18
N ASP A 13 -17.92 11.80 17.46
CA ASP A 13 -16.95 12.31 16.49
C ASP A 13 -16.57 11.27 15.42
N PHE A 14 -16.67 9.96 15.73
CA PHE A 14 -16.45 8.89 14.75
C PHE A 14 -17.59 8.78 13.72
N ALA A 15 -18.79 9.21 14.10
CA ALA A 15 -19.98 9.14 13.25
C ALA A 15 -20.06 10.29 12.23
N THR A 16 -19.43 11.43 12.51
CA THR A 16 -19.61 12.67 11.74
C THR A 16 -18.46 13.01 10.79
N LYS A 17 -17.25 12.46 11.00
CA LYS A 17 -16.09 12.80 10.16
C LYS A 17 -16.18 12.15 8.77
N PRO A 18 -16.33 12.92 7.68
CA PRO A 18 -16.36 12.35 6.33
C PRO A 18 -15.01 11.71 6.02
N ARG A 19 -15.01 10.40 5.80
CA ARG A 19 -13.81 9.64 5.43
C ARG A 19 -13.36 10.14 4.06
N SER A 20 -12.22 10.82 3.99
CA SER A 20 -11.67 11.25 2.71
C SER A 20 -11.44 10.03 1.81
N PRO A 21 -11.80 10.08 0.52
CA PRO A 21 -11.67 8.93 -0.37
C PRO A 21 -10.20 8.52 -0.51
N LEU A 22 -9.88 7.29 -0.11
CA LEU A 22 -8.57 6.63 -0.23
C LEU A 22 -8.40 5.90 -1.57
N LEU A 23 -9.43 5.97 -2.42
CA LEU A 23 -9.49 5.30 -3.73
C LEU A 23 -8.36 5.70 -4.68
N PRO A 24 -7.90 6.96 -4.78
CA PRO A 24 -6.89 7.33 -5.76
C PRO A 24 -5.56 6.60 -5.56
N GLY A 25 -5.03 6.59 -4.33
CA GLY A 25 -3.78 5.88 -4.02
C GLY A 25 -3.94 4.36 -4.07
N ALA A 26 -5.13 3.84 -3.77
CA ALA A 26 -5.43 2.41 -3.91
C ALA A 26 -5.38 1.94 -5.38
N LEU A 27 -5.92 2.74 -6.31
CA LEU A 27 -5.88 2.42 -7.74
C LEU A 27 -4.46 2.47 -8.29
N VAL A 28 -3.68 3.49 -7.92
CA VAL A 28 -2.27 3.60 -8.34
C VAL A 28 -1.44 2.45 -7.77
N GLY A 29 -1.60 2.16 -6.47
CA GLY A 29 -0.94 1.02 -5.82
C GLY A 29 -1.31 -0.31 -6.48
N ALA A 30 -2.60 -0.57 -6.71
CA ALA A 30 -3.03 -1.79 -7.39
C ALA A 30 -2.47 -1.90 -8.81
N GLY A 31 -2.46 -0.81 -9.58
CA GLY A 31 -1.92 -0.78 -10.94
C GLY A 31 -0.42 -1.09 -10.98
N LEU A 32 0.36 -0.45 -10.10
CA LEU A 32 1.79 -0.73 -9.95
C LEU A 32 2.05 -2.17 -9.49
N TRP A 33 1.19 -2.72 -8.64
CA TRP A 33 1.37 -4.07 -8.09
C TRP A 33 1.13 -5.12 -9.18
N VAL A 34 0.10 -4.93 -10.00
CA VAL A 34 -0.17 -5.78 -11.16
C VAL A 34 0.98 -5.70 -12.17
N ALA A 35 1.49 -4.50 -12.46
CA ALA A 35 2.63 -4.32 -13.35
C ALA A 35 3.89 -5.03 -12.82
N ALA A 36 4.16 -4.93 -11.51
CA ALA A 36 5.25 -5.62 -10.85
C ALA A 36 5.10 -7.15 -10.92
N ALA A 37 3.90 -7.68 -10.66
CA ALA A 37 3.62 -9.11 -10.78
C ALA A 37 3.83 -9.62 -12.21
N ALA A 38 3.42 -8.84 -13.21
CA ALA A 38 3.66 -9.15 -14.63
C ALA A 38 5.15 -9.14 -14.97
N ALA A 39 5.90 -8.13 -14.52
CA ALA A 39 7.35 -8.04 -14.72
C ALA A 39 8.09 -9.21 -14.07
N LEU A 40 7.70 -9.60 -12.85
CA LEU A 40 8.27 -10.76 -12.16
C LEU A 40 7.95 -12.06 -12.91
N SER A 41 6.70 -12.24 -13.37
CA SER A 41 6.31 -13.41 -14.17
C SER A 41 7.18 -13.55 -15.43
N TYR A 42 7.40 -12.44 -16.15
CA TYR A 42 8.28 -12.42 -17.31
C TYR A 42 9.73 -12.78 -16.95
N THR A 43 10.24 -12.22 -15.85
CA THR A 43 11.61 -12.46 -15.36
C THR A 43 11.80 -13.93 -14.95
N LEU A 44 10.84 -14.53 -14.25
CA LEU A 44 10.91 -15.94 -13.87
C LEU A 44 10.87 -16.86 -15.09
N ARG A 45 10.15 -16.48 -16.14
CA ARG A 45 10.09 -17.23 -17.39
C ARG A 45 11.44 -17.26 -18.12
N THR A 46 12.19 -16.16 -18.11
CA THR A 46 13.54 -16.08 -18.72
C THR A 46 14.63 -16.65 -17.81
N ALA A 47 14.44 -16.59 -16.48
CA ALA A 47 15.37 -17.11 -15.49
C ALA A 47 15.37 -18.64 -15.34
N GLY A 48 14.60 -19.39 -16.14
CA GLY A 48 14.48 -20.86 -16.01
C GLY A 48 15.82 -21.62 -16.04
N LYS A 49 16.82 -21.17 -16.81
CA LYS A 49 18.16 -21.77 -16.81
C LYS A 49 18.91 -21.53 -15.49
N LEU A 50 18.76 -20.34 -14.90
CA LEU A 50 19.32 -20.02 -13.59
C LEU A 50 18.60 -20.82 -12.49
N ALA A 51 17.28 -20.93 -12.57
CA ALA A 51 16.51 -21.76 -11.64
C ALA A 51 16.89 -23.25 -11.71
N LEU A 52 17.29 -23.77 -12.88
CA LEU A 52 17.75 -25.16 -13.03
C LEU A 52 19.10 -25.41 -12.32
N ILE A 53 20.00 -24.42 -12.32
CA ILE A 53 21.35 -24.54 -11.73
C ILE A 53 21.32 -24.23 -10.23
N TYR A 54 20.53 -23.23 -9.81
CA TYR A 54 20.49 -22.74 -8.44
C TYR A 54 19.28 -23.24 -7.61
N GLY A 55 18.34 -23.97 -8.24
CA GLY A 55 17.25 -24.67 -7.56
C GLY A 55 16.38 -23.78 -6.66
N SER A 56 16.16 -24.22 -5.42
CA SER A 56 15.31 -23.55 -4.44
C SER A 56 15.77 -22.12 -4.09
N PHE A 57 17.07 -21.82 -4.21
CA PHE A 57 17.61 -20.48 -3.96
C PHE A 57 16.99 -19.44 -4.91
N ALA A 58 16.81 -19.80 -6.18
CA ALA A 58 16.17 -18.92 -7.16
C ALA A 58 14.71 -18.60 -6.77
N GLY A 59 13.99 -19.57 -6.18
CA GLY A 59 12.63 -19.36 -5.68
C GLY A 59 12.56 -18.41 -4.48
N VAL A 60 13.48 -18.55 -3.53
CA VAL A 60 13.57 -17.65 -2.36
C VAL A 60 13.86 -16.22 -2.82
N VAL A 61 14.86 -16.03 -3.69
CA VAL A 61 15.18 -14.70 -4.24
C VAL A 61 14.01 -14.11 -4.99
N GLY A 62 13.33 -14.89 -5.85
CA GLY A 62 12.13 -14.43 -6.55
C GLY A 62 11.01 -14.00 -5.60
N THR A 63 10.82 -14.73 -4.51
CA THR A 63 9.83 -14.38 -3.47
C THR A 63 10.22 -13.11 -2.73
N LEU A 64 11.51 -12.94 -2.39
CA LEU A 64 12.00 -11.72 -1.73
C LEU A 64 11.84 -10.49 -2.62
N VAL A 65 12.16 -10.61 -3.91
CA VAL A 65 11.95 -9.54 -4.90
C VAL A 65 10.46 -9.20 -5.00
N PHE A 66 9.59 -10.21 -5.07
CA PHE A 66 8.15 -10.00 -5.12
C PHE A 66 7.63 -9.23 -3.90
N LEU A 67 8.02 -9.66 -2.70
CA LEU A 67 7.60 -9.03 -1.45
C LEU A 67 8.16 -7.62 -1.31
N TYR A 68 9.41 -7.39 -1.70
CA TYR A 68 10.03 -6.08 -1.72
C TYR A 68 9.24 -5.11 -2.61
N VAL A 69 9.00 -5.47 -3.88
CA VAL A 69 8.28 -4.59 -4.82
C VAL A 69 6.83 -4.41 -4.40
N SER A 70 6.20 -5.44 -3.83
CA SER A 70 4.86 -5.33 -3.27
C SER A 70 4.80 -4.31 -2.13
N ALA A 71 5.75 -4.37 -1.18
CA ALA A 71 5.82 -3.40 -0.09
C ALA A 71 6.05 -1.98 -0.61
N THR A 72 7.00 -1.77 -1.53
CA THR A 72 7.25 -0.47 -2.15
C THR A 72 6.01 0.08 -2.82
N THR A 73 5.28 -0.76 -3.55
CA THR A 73 4.07 -0.35 -4.26
C THR A 73 2.95 0.09 -3.30
N LEU A 74 2.76 -0.66 -2.21
CA LEU A 74 1.76 -0.32 -1.20
C LEU A 74 2.12 0.98 -0.46
N ILE A 75 3.39 1.17 -0.13
CA ILE A 75 3.88 2.41 0.48
C ILE A 75 3.63 3.60 -0.46
N TYR A 76 3.93 3.45 -1.75
CA TYR A 76 3.71 4.50 -2.73
C TYR A 76 2.23 4.88 -2.88
N GLY A 77 1.32 3.90 -2.90
CA GLY A 77 -0.11 4.15 -2.86
C GLY A 77 -0.57 4.88 -1.59
N ALA A 78 0.06 4.59 -0.45
CA ALA A 78 -0.19 5.27 0.81
C ALA A 78 0.32 6.71 0.81
N GLU A 79 1.49 6.99 0.24
CA GLU A 79 2.05 8.34 0.11
C GLU A 79 1.16 9.24 -0.75
N ILE A 80 0.65 8.72 -1.87
CA ILE A 80 -0.34 9.43 -2.69
C ILE A 80 -1.56 9.80 -1.85
N ASN A 81 -2.09 8.84 -1.09
CA ASN A 81 -3.22 9.10 -0.20
C ASN A 81 -2.90 10.12 0.89
N ALA A 82 -1.67 10.17 1.40
CA ALA A 82 -1.21 11.15 2.38
C ALA A 82 -1.15 12.57 1.79
N VAL A 83 -0.54 12.73 0.61
CA VAL A 83 -0.45 14.03 -0.09
C VAL A 83 -1.83 14.58 -0.45
N LEU A 84 -2.75 13.71 -0.90
CA LEU A 84 -4.12 14.12 -1.21
C LEU A 84 -4.88 14.57 0.03
N ARG A 85 -4.63 13.94 1.19
CA ARG A 85 -5.20 14.37 2.47
C ARG A 85 -4.65 15.72 2.90
N GLU A 86 -3.35 15.93 2.79
CA GLU A 86 -2.70 17.21 3.12
C GLU A 86 -3.26 18.35 2.25
N LYS A 87 -3.36 18.17 0.92
CA LYS A 87 -3.99 19.16 0.03
C LYS A 87 -5.46 19.46 0.36
N LYS A 88 -6.21 18.48 0.88
CA LYS A 88 -7.62 18.64 1.23
C LYS A 88 -7.83 19.34 2.57
N SER A 89 -6.83 19.35 3.45
CA SER A 89 -6.80 20.14 4.67
C SER A 89 -5.94 21.38 4.45
N PRO A 90 -6.45 22.45 3.79
CA PRO A 90 -5.71 23.70 3.71
C PRO A 90 -5.43 24.18 5.13
N SER A 91 -4.16 24.24 5.52
CA SER A 91 -3.76 24.93 6.74
C SER A 91 -4.01 26.41 6.51
N ASN A 92 -5.15 26.90 6.99
CA ASN A 92 -5.44 28.31 7.11
C ASN A 92 -4.41 28.97 8.05
N ILE A 93 -3.35 29.51 7.44
CA ILE A 93 -2.41 30.46 8.07
C ILE A 93 -2.93 31.87 7.83
#